data_AF-A0A355RGS2-F1
#
_entry.id   AF-A0A355RGS2-F1
#
_cell.length_a   1.000
_cell.length_b   1.000
_cell.length_c   1.000
_cell.angle_alpha   90.00
_cell.angle_beta   90.00
_cell.angle_gamma   90.00
#
_symmetry.space_group_name_H-M   'P 1'
#
loop_
_entity.id
_entity.type
_entity.pdbx_description
1 polymer ?
#
loop_
_entity_poly.entity_id
_entity_poly.type
_entity_poly.pdbx_seq_one_letter_code
_entity_poly.pdbx_strand_id
1 'polypeptide(L)'
;MWPRKFNSLRITGIVLILLAATIGAGSVWIWMHSHAAWQSHLQRAFNSGLRLSDILREQASPPSDLGVTQLKPNDILIANKGKFGLLTDQSATPYVTVFSLKVSGPKLRTQETLSLAIVSSDLQYPVREIAKTKDGSAAVALGDVTRLLASYCSDPILFARYQDGYWYKIDGSKVWGCDAAPTDR
;
A
#
# COMPACT_ATOMS: atom_id res chain seq x y z
N MET A 1 27.02 -54.36 2.42
CA MET A 1 25.92 -55.26 2.00
C MET A 1 24.63 -54.44 1.99
N TRP A 2 24.28 -53.84 0.84
CA TRP A 2 23.07 -53.02 0.69
C TRP A 2 21.84 -53.91 0.47
N PRO A 3 20.71 -53.73 1.20
CA PRO A 3 19.55 -54.58 1.04
C PRO A 3 18.82 -54.29 -0.29
N ARG A 4 18.98 -55.20 -1.26
CA ARG A 4 18.21 -55.24 -2.51
C ARG A 4 16.82 -55.83 -2.27
N LYS A 5 15.83 -55.02 -1.86
CA LYS A 5 14.40 -55.40 -1.87
C LYS A 5 13.45 -54.30 -2.36
N PHE A 6 13.87 -53.50 -3.35
CA PHE A 6 13.01 -52.53 -4.04
C PHE A 6 12.90 -52.81 -5.56
N ASN A 7 12.81 -54.08 -5.97
CA ASN A 7 12.79 -54.47 -7.39
C ASN A 7 11.37 -54.77 -7.92
N SER A 8 10.40 -53.88 -7.67
CA SER A 8 9.11 -53.92 -8.37
C SER A 8 8.79 -52.55 -8.95
N LEU A 9 8.76 -52.44 -10.28
CA LEU A 9 8.39 -51.22 -11.01
C LEU A 9 7.08 -50.62 -10.49
N ARG A 10 6.14 -51.46 -10.03
CA ARG A 10 4.85 -51.05 -9.48
C ARG A 10 4.99 -50.27 -8.17
N ILE A 11 5.85 -50.75 -7.25
CA ILE A 11 6.07 -50.08 -5.96
C ILE A 11 6.76 -48.74 -6.18
N THR A 12 7.79 -48.72 -7.05
CA THR A 12 8.46 -47.47 -7.41
C THR A 12 7.51 -46.47 -8.06
N GLY A 13 6.65 -46.92 -8.97
CA GLY A 13 5.63 -46.07 -9.61
C GLY A 13 4.64 -45.49 -8.61
N ILE A 14 4.11 -46.29 -7.68
CA ILE A 14 3.20 -45.81 -6.64
C ILE A 14 3.88 -44.78 -5.72
N VAL A 15 5.12 -45.04 -5.30
CA VAL A 15 5.88 -44.09 -4.46
C VAL A 15 6.11 -42.77 -5.20
N LEU A 16 6.46 -42.81 -6.49
CA LEU A 16 6.63 -41.61 -7.30
C LEU A 16 5.33 -40.83 -7.46
N ILE A 17 4.19 -41.51 -7.66
CA ILE A 17 2.87 -40.86 -7.75
C ILE A 17 2.52 -40.17 -6.43
N LEU A 18 2.73 -40.85 -5.29
CA LEU A 18 2.47 -40.26 -3.97
C LEU A 18 3.38 -39.06 -3.70
N LEU A 19 4.67 -39.17 -4.01
CA LEU A 19 5.60 -38.06 -3.88
C LEU A 19 5.18 -36.87 -4.74
N ALA A 20 4.89 -37.09 -6.03
CA ALA A 20 4.42 -36.04 -6.92
C ALA A 20 3.12 -35.39 -6.41
N ALA A 21 2.18 -36.18 -5.90
CA ALA A 21 0.94 -35.68 -5.32
C ALA A 21 1.18 -34.82 -4.08
N THR A 22 2.06 -35.25 -3.17
CA THR A 22 2.40 -34.49 -1.96
C THR A 22 3.12 -33.19 -2.26
N ILE A 23 4.06 -33.20 -3.22
CA ILE A 23 4.75 -31.99 -3.67
C ILE A 23 3.75 -31.03 -4.32
N GLY A 24 2.86 -31.52 -5.19
CA GLY A 24 1.82 -30.71 -5.82
C GLY A 24 0.89 -30.05 -4.79
N ALA A 25 0.40 -30.82 -3.82
CA ALA A 25 -0.44 -30.30 -2.74
C ALA A 25 0.30 -29.27 -1.88
N GLY A 26 1.58 -29.53 -1.55
CA GLY A 26 2.43 -28.61 -0.81
C GLY A 26 2.62 -27.27 -1.52
N SER A 27 2.90 -27.30 -2.83
CA SER A 27 3.06 -26.09 -3.64
C SER A 27 1.79 -25.25 -3.70
N VAL A 28 0.62 -25.88 -3.89
CA VAL A 28 -0.68 -25.18 -3.89
C VAL A 28 -0.95 -24.55 -2.53
N TRP A 29 -0.65 -25.26 -1.44
CA TRP A 29 -0.87 -24.76 -0.09
C TRP A 29 0.01 -23.55 0.23
N ILE A 30 1.31 -23.60 -0.09
CA ILE A 30 2.25 -22.47 0.08
C ILE A 30 1.77 -21.26 -0.73
N TRP A 31 1.40 -21.48 -2.00
CA TRP A 31 0.91 -20.40 -2.86
C TRP A 31 -0.38 -19.75 -2.31
N MET A 32 -1.36 -20.55 -1.87
CA MET A 32 -2.59 -20.05 -1.27
C MET A 32 -2.32 -19.25 0.01
N HIS A 33 -1.39 -19.72 0.86
CA HIS A 33 -1.04 -19.03 2.10
C HIS A 33 -0.36 -17.69 1.83
N SER A 34 0.64 -17.65 0.93
CA SER A 34 1.29 -16.42 0.50
C SER A 34 0.29 -15.44 -0.11
N HIS A 35 -0.58 -15.92 -1.01
CA HIS A 35 -1.62 -15.10 -1.62
C HIS A 35 -2.56 -14.48 -0.58
N ALA A 36 -3.03 -15.26 0.39
CA ALA A 36 -3.90 -14.76 1.45
C ALA A 36 -3.22 -13.70 2.33
N ALA A 37 -1.93 -13.89 2.65
CA ALA A 37 -1.15 -12.92 3.42
C ALA A 37 -1.01 -11.58 2.68
N TRP A 38 -0.72 -11.63 1.37
CA TRP A 38 -0.65 -10.46 0.50
C TRP A 38 -1.99 -9.73 0.40
N GLN A 39 -3.09 -10.46 0.17
CA GLN A 39 -4.43 -9.85 0.14
C GLN A 39 -4.78 -9.17 1.47
N SER A 40 -4.42 -9.80 2.61
CA SER A 40 -4.62 -9.19 3.93
C SER A 40 -3.83 -7.90 4.10
N HIS A 41 -2.57 -7.87 3.69
CA HIS A 41 -1.72 -6.67 3.73
C HIS A 41 -2.31 -5.54 2.89
N LEU A 42 -2.67 -5.80 1.63
CA LEU A 42 -3.30 -4.83 0.73
C LEU A 42 -4.66 -4.32 1.27
N GLN A 43 -5.44 -5.19 1.91
CA GLN A 43 -6.72 -4.79 2.51
C GLN A 43 -6.53 -3.94 3.77
N ARG A 44 -5.52 -4.23 4.60
CA ARG A 44 -5.17 -3.38 5.75
C ARG A 44 -4.80 -1.98 5.30
N ALA A 45 -3.93 -1.86 4.29
CA ALA A 45 -3.55 -0.57 3.73
C ALA A 45 -4.77 0.19 3.20
N PHE A 46 -5.63 -0.46 2.41
CA PHE A 46 -6.88 0.12 1.92
C PHE A 46 -7.77 0.67 3.04
N ASN A 47 -7.99 -0.13 4.09
CA ASN A 47 -8.82 0.28 5.22
C ASN A 47 -8.22 1.47 5.99
N SER A 48 -6.90 1.52 6.12
CA SER A 48 -6.20 2.67 6.72
C SER A 48 -6.36 3.93 5.88
N GLY A 49 -6.33 3.81 4.54
CA GLY A 49 -6.66 4.91 3.64
C GLY A 49 -8.09 5.42 3.77
N LEU A 50 -9.08 4.52 3.92
CA LEU A 50 -10.47 4.94 4.18
C LEU A 50 -10.56 5.84 5.42
N ARG A 51 -9.94 5.41 6.54
CA ARG A 51 -9.91 6.14 7.82
C ARG A 51 -9.15 7.46 7.73
N LEU A 52 -8.13 7.53 6.87
CA LEU A 52 -7.39 8.77 6.67
C LEU A 52 -8.30 9.88 6.13
N SER A 53 -9.35 9.54 5.38
CA SER A 53 -10.31 10.54 4.90
C SER A 53 -11.06 11.25 6.03
N ASP A 54 -11.37 10.54 7.11
CA ASP A 54 -12.04 11.12 8.28
C ASP A 54 -11.09 12.07 9.03
N ILE A 55 -9.79 11.73 9.09
CA ILE A 55 -8.75 12.62 9.65
C ILE A 55 -8.63 13.90 8.82
N LEU A 56 -8.60 13.78 7.49
CA LEU A 56 -8.47 14.95 6.62
C LEU A 56 -9.71 15.84 6.62
N ARG A 57 -10.91 15.26 6.80
CA ARG A 57 -12.20 15.98 6.75
C ARG A 57 -12.62 16.52 8.10
N GLU A 58 -12.48 15.72 9.15
CA GLU A 58 -13.05 15.97 10.48
C GLU A 58 -11.97 16.22 11.54
N GLN A 59 -10.68 16.18 11.18
CA GLN A 59 -9.56 16.33 12.11
C GLN A 59 -9.60 15.28 13.25
N ALA A 60 -10.10 14.09 12.91
CA ALA A 60 -10.17 12.96 13.83
C ALA A 60 -8.77 12.56 14.33
N SER A 61 -8.72 11.95 15.52
CA SER A 61 -7.45 11.46 16.07
C SER A 61 -6.89 10.33 15.19
N PRO A 62 -5.59 10.37 14.84
CA PRO A 62 -4.99 9.34 14.01
C PRO A 62 -4.89 8.01 14.76
N PRO A 63 -5.03 6.88 14.05
CA PRO A 63 -4.83 5.57 14.65
C PRO A 63 -3.34 5.35 14.99
N SER A 64 -3.06 4.52 15.98
CA SER A 64 -1.70 4.34 16.55
C SER A 64 -0.66 3.79 15.57
N ASP A 65 -1.11 3.21 14.46
CA ASP A 65 -0.29 2.65 13.38
C ASP A 65 0.09 3.67 12.31
N LEU A 66 -0.49 4.88 12.32
CA LEU A 66 -0.18 5.96 11.38
C LEU A 66 0.38 7.20 12.08
N GLY A 67 1.54 7.67 11.62
CA GLY A 67 2.08 8.96 12.00
C GLY A 67 1.46 10.08 11.17
N VAL A 68 0.37 10.68 11.64
CA VAL A 68 -0.27 11.83 10.97
C VAL A 68 0.10 13.12 11.69
N THR A 69 0.73 14.04 10.98
CA THR A 69 1.11 15.35 11.50
C THR A 69 0.69 16.46 10.55
N GLN A 70 0.07 17.50 11.08
CA GLN A 70 -0.24 18.69 10.30
C GLN A 70 1.05 19.46 9.98
N LEU A 71 1.20 19.93 8.74
CA LEU A 71 2.36 20.72 8.35
C LEU A 71 2.41 22.07 9.07
N LYS A 72 3.62 22.49 9.44
CA LYS A 72 3.87 23.82 10.00
C LYS A 72 3.66 24.90 8.93
N PRO A 73 3.37 26.16 9.31
CA PRO A 73 3.16 27.25 8.34
C PRO A 73 4.27 27.41 7.29
N ASN A 74 5.54 27.26 7.68
CA ASN A 74 6.67 27.35 6.75
C ASN A 74 6.68 26.21 5.72
N ASP A 75 6.31 25.00 6.14
CA ASP A 75 6.29 23.80 5.29
C ASP A 75 5.12 23.84 4.32
N ILE A 76 4.00 24.48 4.69
CA ILE A 76 2.85 24.70 3.81
C ILE A 76 3.27 25.51 2.57
N LEU A 77 4.13 26.52 2.72
CA LEU A 77 4.62 27.32 1.59
C LEU A 77 5.47 26.47 0.63
N ILE A 78 6.23 25.51 1.16
CA ILE A 78 7.04 24.58 0.36
C ILE A 78 6.13 23.56 -0.35
N ALA A 79 5.14 23.01 0.36
CA ALA A 79 4.14 22.08 -0.17
C ALA A 79 3.30 22.72 -1.29
N ASN A 80 2.84 23.96 -1.10
CA ASN A 80 2.07 24.70 -2.11
C ASN A 80 2.90 25.02 -3.37
N LYS A 81 4.23 25.02 -3.28
CA LYS A 81 5.14 25.11 -4.44
C LYS A 81 5.46 23.75 -5.06
N GLY A 82 4.84 22.66 -4.59
CA GLY A 82 5.07 21.29 -5.04
C GLY A 82 6.42 20.69 -4.61
N LYS A 83 7.16 21.34 -3.69
CA LYS A 83 8.52 20.94 -3.31
C LYS A 83 8.55 19.95 -2.14
N PHE A 84 7.75 18.89 -2.23
CA PHE A 84 7.57 17.92 -1.13
C PHE A 84 8.84 17.16 -0.74
N GLY A 85 9.79 16.98 -1.66
CA GLY A 85 11.07 16.34 -1.34
C GLY A 85 11.90 17.09 -0.27
N LEU A 86 11.66 18.40 -0.08
CA LEU A 86 12.33 19.20 0.96
C LEU A 86 11.68 19.04 2.35
N LEU A 87 10.53 18.36 2.43
CA LEU A 87 9.74 18.18 3.66
C LEU A 87 9.99 16.83 4.33
N THR A 88 10.95 16.07 3.81
CA THR A 88 11.33 14.75 4.30
C THR A 88 12.82 14.70 4.52
N ASP A 89 13.26 13.97 5.53
CA ASP A 89 14.68 13.70 5.77
C ASP A 89 15.20 12.56 4.88
N GLN A 90 14.47 12.19 3.81
CA GLN A 90 14.89 11.17 2.84
C GLN A 90 16.04 11.67 1.96
N SER A 91 16.69 10.75 1.24
CA SER A 91 17.85 10.96 0.35
C SER A 91 17.82 12.29 -0.43
N ALA A 92 19.00 12.82 -0.77
CA ALA A 92 19.18 14.14 -1.39
C ALA A 92 18.37 14.39 -2.68
N THR A 93 17.87 13.34 -3.34
CA THR A 93 16.99 13.43 -4.52
C THR A 93 15.86 12.41 -4.45
N PRO A 94 14.79 12.66 -3.69
CA PRO A 94 13.67 11.71 -3.59
C PRO A 94 12.79 11.76 -4.84
N TYR A 95 12.16 10.64 -5.18
CA TYR A 95 11.11 10.59 -6.18
C TYR A 95 9.84 11.22 -5.62
N VAL A 96 9.28 12.17 -6.35
CA VAL A 96 8.06 12.87 -5.94
C VAL A 96 6.96 12.67 -7.00
N THR A 97 5.83 12.14 -6.57
CA THR A 97 4.62 12.00 -7.39
C THR A 97 3.54 12.92 -6.82
N VAL A 98 3.21 13.99 -7.53
CA VAL A 98 2.16 14.96 -7.13
C VAL A 98 0.97 14.85 -8.07
N PHE A 99 -0.24 14.80 -7.51
CA PHE A 99 -1.47 14.74 -8.30
C PHE A 99 -2.66 15.27 -7.49
N SER A 100 -3.80 15.45 -8.16
CA SER A 100 -5.05 15.81 -7.50
C SER A 100 -6.19 15.00 -8.11
N LEU A 101 -7.04 14.48 -7.23
CA LEU A 101 -8.21 13.69 -7.60
C LEU A 101 -9.46 14.52 -7.40
N LYS A 102 -10.41 14.38 -8.32
CA LYS A 102 -11.78 14.84 -8.13
C LYS A 102 -12.55 13.72 -7.47
N VAL A 103 -13.14 14.01 -6.31
CA VAL A 103 -13.86 13.04 -5.49
C VAL A 103 -15.28 13.51 -5.24
N SER A 104 -16.20 12.57 -5.08
CA SER A 104 -17.59 12.88 -4.77
C SER A 104 -17.71 13.31 -3.30
N GLY A 105 -18.32 14.47 -3.08
CA GLY A 105 -18.61 14.97 -1.73
C GLY A 105 -19.81 14.30 -1.06
N PRO A 106 -20.06 14.59 0.22
CA PRO A 106 -21.16 13.99 0.98
C PRO A 106 -22.54 14.43 0.49
N LYS A 107 -22.63 15.54 -0.25
CA LYS A 107 -23.87 16.00 -0.89
C LYS A 107 -23.91 15.57 -2.35
N LEU A 108 -25.07 15.09 -2.79
CA LEU A 108 -25.34 14.75 -4.20
C LEU A 108 -24.93 15.93 -5.10
N ARG A 109 -24.02 15.67 -6.06
CA ARG A 109 -23.47 16.62 -7.07
C ARG A 109 -22.41 17.60 -6.59
N THR A 110 -21.86 17.48 -5.37
CA THR A 110 -20.66 18.25 -5.00
C THR A 110 -19.40 17.50 -5.43
N GLN A 111 -18.54 18.15 -6.21
CA GLN A 111 -17.18 17.68 -6.48
C GLN A 111 -16.21 18.35 -5.53
N GLU A 112 -15.33 17.55 -4.96
CA GLU A 112 -14.31 17.98 -4.03
C GLU A 112 -12.93 17.61 -4.58
N THR A 113 -11.91 18.31 -4.11
CA THR A 113 -10.53 18.06 -4.56
C THR A 113 -9.74 17.41 -3.44
N LEU A 114 -9.10 16.29 -3.75
CA LEU A 114 -8.12 15.66 -2.88
C LEU A 114 -6.74 15.81 -3.53
N SER A 115 -5.89 16.66 -2.95
CA SER A 115 -4.52 16.89 -3.41
C SER A 115 -3.57 15.96 -2.66
N LEU A 116 -2.71 15.26 -3.40
CA LEU A 116 -1.83 14.24 -2.88
C LEU A 116 -0.41 14.43 -3.42
N ALA A 117 0.57 14.15 -2.57
CA ALA A 117 1.95 13.99 -2.98
C ALA A 117 2.57 12.79 -2.28
N ILE A 118 3.27 11.94 -3.04
CA ILE A 118 3.97 10.77 -2.53
C ILE A 118 5.46 11.05 -2.70
N VAL A 119 6.21 10.93 -1.61
CA VAL A 119 7.67 11.06 -1.61
C VAL A 119 8.27 9.70 -1.25
N SER A 120 9.15 9.18 -2.10
CA SER A 120 9.81 7.89 -1.91
C SER A 120 11.28 7.98 -2.30
N SER A 121 12.15 7.25 -1.59
CA SER A 121 13.56 7.10 -1.95
C SER A 121 13.78 6.13 -3.11
N ASP A 122 12.83 5.23 -3.37
CA ASP A 122 13.09 4.02 -4.14
C ASP A 122 12.47 4.06 -5.53
N LEU A 123 11.30 4.71 -5.67
CA LEU A 123 10.57 4.72 -6.93
C LEU A 123 9.62 5.89 -7.10
N GLN A 124 9.34 6.21 -8.36
CA GLN A 124 8.26 7.13 -8.73
C GLN A 124 6.96 6.35 -8.98
N TYR A 125 5.93 6.66 -8.19
CA TYR A 125 4.65 5.95 -8.30
C TYR A 125 3.90 6.28 -9.60
N PRO A 126 3.29 5.29 -10.27
CA PRO A 126 2.62 5.49 -11.54
C PRO A 126 1.27 6.22 -11.38
N VAL A 127 1.23 7.50 -11.78
CA VAL A 127 0.01 8.33 -11.73
C VAL A 127 -1.17 7.72 -12.51
N ARG A 128 -0.91 6.91 -13.54
CA ARG A 128 -1.98 6.26 -14.33
C ARG A 128 -2.72 5.20 -13.54
N GLU A 129 -2.05 4.48 -12.64
CA GLU A 129 -2.69 3.48 -11.78
C GLU A 129 -3.48 4.15 -10.67
N ILE A 130 -2.95 5.27 -10.17
CA ILE A 130 -3.64 6.17 -9.24
C ILE A 130 -4.91 6.73 -9.89
N ALA A 131 -4.85 7.20 -11.13
CA ALA A 131 -6.01 7.76 -11.85
C ALA A 131 -7.10 6.72 -12.18
N LYS A 132 -6.84 5.42 -12.00
CA LYS A 132 -7.89 4.37 -12.10
C LYS A 132 -8.79 4.32 -10.87
N THR A 133 -8.50 5.07 -9.80
CA THR A 133 -9.47 5.29 -8.72
C THR A 133 -10.77 5.76 -9.34
N LYS A 134 -11.79 4.93 -9.27
CA LYS A 134 -13.10 5.23 -9.83
C LYS A 134 -13.67 6.48 -9.17
N ASP A 135 -14.57 7.17 -9.87
CA ASP A 135 -15.35 8.30 -9.34
C ASP A 135 -16.02 7.87 -8.03
N GLY A 136 -15.38 8.19 -6.91
CA GLY A 136 -15.68 7.66 -5.59
C GLY A 136 -15.50 8.74 -4.53
N SER A 137 -15.86 8.42 -3.29
CA SER A 137 -15.62 9.32 -2.17
C SER A 137 -14.12 9.49 -1.89
N ALA A 138 -13.75 10.56 -1.18
CA ALA A 138 -12.37 10.77 -0.72
C ALA A 138 -11.81 9.56 0.04
N ALA A 139 -12.66 8.87 0.80
CA ALA A 139 -12.33 7.64 1.50
C ALA A 139 -11.83 6.57 0.53
N VAL A 140 -12.63 6.22 -0.47
CA VAL A 140 -12.29 5.17 -1.44
C VAL A 140 -11.02 5.54 -2.22
N ALA A 141 -10.89 6.80 -2.63
CA ALA A 141 -9.70 7.28 -3.33
C ALA A 141 -8.42 7.11 -2.49
N LEU A 142 -8.45 7.46 -1.20
CA LEU A 142 -7.32 7.24 -0.29
C LEU A 142 -7.08 5.75 -0.02
N GLY A 143 -8.14 4.94 0.08
CA GLY A 143 -8.02 3.49 0.20
C GLY A 143 -7.27 2.88 -0.98
N ASP A 144 -7.65 3.24 -2.20
CA ASP A 144 -6.99 2.74 -3.41
C ASP A 144 -5.55 3.25 -3.54
N VAL A 145 -5.27 4.51 -3.19
CA VAL A 145 -3.91 5.06 -3.17
C VAL A 145 -3.05 4.30 -2.17
N THR A 146 -3.51 4.10 -0.95
CA THR A 146 -2.75 3.38 0.09
C THR A 146 -2.57 1.90 -0.22
N ARG A 147 -3.56 1.26 -0.86
CA ARG A 147 -3.42 -0.09 -1.44
C ARG A 147 -2.34 -0.13 -2.52
N LEU A 148 -2.28 0.88 -3.39
CA LEU A 148 -1.21 1.00 -4.37
C LEU A 148 0.15 1.19 -3.71
N LEU A 149 0.26 2.02 -2.67
CA LEU A 149 1.51 2.16 -1.93
C LEU A 149 1.99 0.80 -1.40
N ALA A 150 1.08 0.04 -0.78
CA ALA A 150 1.33 -1.28 -0.23
C ALA A 150 1.63 -2.38 -1.26
N SER A 151 1.32 -2.17 -2.55
CA SER A 151 1.69 -3.13 -3.60
C SER A 151 3.15 -3.03 -4.03
N TYR A 152 3.86 -1.99 -3.58
CA TYR A 152 5.29 -1.82 -3.81
C TYR A 152 6.02 -1.84 -2.47
N CYS A 153 7.08 -2.65 -2.36
CA CYS A 153 7.98 -2.54 -1.23
C CYS A 153 8.80 -1.24 -1.37
N SER A 154 8.37 -0.19 -0.69
CA SER A 154 9.14 1.03 -0.41
C SER A 154 8.60 1.69 0.85
N ASP A 155 9.25 2.73 1.35
CA ASP A 155 8.81 3.48 2.54
C ASP A 155 8.37 4.91 2.22
N PRO A 156 7.23 5.07 1.51
CA PRO A 156 6.78 6.39 1.07
C PRO A 156 6.21 7.22 2.22
N ILE A 157 6.51 8.52 2.18
CA ILE A 157 5.78 9.53 2.96
C ILE A 157 4.67 10.10 2.07
N LEU A 158 3.44 9.99 2.54
CA LEU A 158 2.27 10.54 1.88
C LEU A 158 1.98 11.93 2.44
N PHE A 159 1.75 12.90 1.57
CA PHE A 159 1.19 14.19 1.91
C PHE A 159 -0.20 14.30 1.32
N ALA A 160 -1.15 14.75 2.12
CA ALA A 160 -2.53 14.88 1.69
C ALA A 160 -3.16 16.19 2.16
N ARG A 161 -3.98 16.76 1.28
CA ARG A 161 -4.84 17.90 1.59
C ARG A 161 -6.20 17.68 0.96
N TYR A 162 -7.23 17.85 1.77
CA TYR A 162 -8.61 17.83 1.31
C TYR A 162 -9.10 19.27 1.13
N GLN A 163 -9.59 19.58 -0.08
CA GLN A 163 -9.99 20.93 -0.50
C GLN A 163 -8.87 21.96 -0.21
N ASP A 164 -9.26 23.12 0.31
CA ASP A 164 -8.36 24.19 0.77
C ASP A 164 -8.02 24.06 2.27
N GLY A 165 -8.15 22.85 2.82
CA GLY A 165 -7.81 22.54 4.21
C GLY A 165 -6.30 22.49 4.48
N TYR A 166 -5.93 21.88 5.60
CA TYR A 166 -4.53 21.74 5.96
C TYR A 166 -3.83 20.62 5.19
N TRP A 167 -2.53 20.82 4.94
CA TRP A 167 -1.64 19.74 4.53
C TRP A 167 -1.27 18.89 5.74
N TYR A 168 -1.35 17.58 5.56
CA TYR A 168 -0.86 16.60 6.50
C TYR A 168 0.30 15.81 5.89
N LYS A 169 1.30 15.51 6.72
CA LYS A 169 2.34 14.52 6.49
C LYS A 169 1.89 13.22 7.16
N ILE A 170 1.87 12.15 6.39
CA ILE A 170 1.42 10.82 6.80
C ILE A 170 2.57 9.83 6.60
N ASP A 171 3.09 9.34 7.73
CA ASP A 171 3.98 8.19 7.79
C ASP A 171 3.14 6.93 8.03
N GLY A 172 3.11 6.06 7.03
CA GLY A 172 2.45 4.76 7.11
C GLY A 172 3.40 3.59 6.88
N SER A 173 4.69 3.76 7.20
CA SER A 173 5.72 2.70 7.14
C SER A 173 5.26 1.39 7.81
N LYS A 174 4.54 1.48 8.93
CA LYS A 174 3.99 0.32 9.66
C LYS A 174 2.78 -0.36 9.02
N VAL A 175 2.17 0.26 8.00
CA VAL A 175 0.93 -0.19 7.38
C VAL A 175 1.16 -0.63 5.93
N TRP A 176 1.80 0.23 5.14
CA TRP A 176 2.06 0.03 3.71
C TRP A 176 3.54 0.11 3.34
N GLY A 177 4.43 0.24 4.33
CA GLY A 177 5.88 0.23 4.10
C GLY A 177 6.42 -1.18 3.85
N CYS A 178 7.70 -1.23 3.47
CA CYS A 178 8.40 -2.48 3.16
C CYS A 178 8.36 -3.48 4.33
N ASP A 179 8.65 -3.01 5.54
CA ASP A 179 8.70 -3.86 6.74
C ASP A 179 7.32 -4.40 7.17
N ALA A 180 6.24 -3.79 6.67
CA ALA A 180 4.87 -4.23 6.94
C ALA A 180 4.37 -5.30 5.95
N ALA A 181 5.12 -5.53 4.86
CA ALA A 181 4.80 -6.54 3.85
C ALA A 181 4.95 -7.96 4.43
N PRO A 182 4.13 -8.93 3.98
CA PRO A 182 4.29 -10.31 4.41
C PRO A 182 5.62 -10.87 3.89
N THR A 183 6.31 -11.63 4.75
CA THR A 183 7.53 -12.34 4.33
C THR A 183 7.18 -13.44 3.34
N ASP A 184 7.86 -13.49 2.19
CA ASP A 184 7.84 -14.66 1.32
C ASP A 184 8.45 -15.85 2.10
N ARG A 185 7.62 -16.84 2.44
CA ARG A 185 8.02 -18.11 3.08
C ARG A 185 7.57 -19.28 2.23
#